data_AF-A0A5C8PIX5-F1
#
_entry.id   AF-A0A5C8PIX5-F1
#
_cell.length_a   1.000
_cell.length_b   1.000
_cell.length_c   1.000
_cell.angle_alpha   90.00
_cell.angle_beta   90.00
_cell.angle_gamma   90.00
#
_symmetry.space_group_name_H-M   'P 1'
#
loop_
_entity.id
_entity.type
_entity.pdbx_description
1 polymer ?
#
loop_
_entity_poly.entity_id
_entity_poly.type
_entity_poly.pdbx_seq_one_letter_code
_entity_poly.pdbx_strand_id
1 'polypeptide(L)'
;MRFALALVATAAALSLPALAQTTGSYTWTGYGSGGGVGGSTNCSSYKMKIDVTVSGTAVKGLFQQQGRPQRHFEATADANGAFRTKAQVGDGGVMDVKGTINASTAGVVLDGYCKFDAKLKKI
;
A
#
# COMPACT_ATOMS: atom_id res chain seq x y z
N MET A 1 46.78 50.13 16.49
CA MET A 1 46.75 48.72 16.05
C MET A 1 45.95 47.91 17.06
N ARG A 2 44.81 47.34 16.69
CA ARG A 2 44.29 46.07 17.22
C ARG A 2 43.11 45.62 16.36
N PHE A 3 43.25 44.39 15.88
CA PHE A 3 42.59 43.78 14.74
C PHE A 3 41.12 43.46 15.03
N ALA A 4 40.31 43.61 13.97
CA ALA A 4 38.97 43.06 13.86
C ALA A 4 39.00 41.52 13.90
N LEU A 5 37.99 40.90 14.49
CA LEU A 5 37.59 39.54 14.15
C LEU A 5 36.05 39.45 14.26
N ALA A 6 35.38 39.54 13.11
CA ALA A 6 33.96 39.27 13.00
C ALA A 6 33.76 37.76 12.79
N LEU A 7 33.08 37.09 13.73
CA LEU A 7 32.64 35.70 13.55
C LEU A 7 31.40 35.69 12.65
N VAL A 8 31.58 35.25 11.41
CA VAL A 8 30.48 34.89 10.51
C VAL A 8 30.07 33.46 10.86
N ALA A 9 28.96 33.30 11.58
CA ALA A 9 28.35 32.00 11.81
C ALA A 9 27.42 31.65 10.62
N THR A 10 27.96 30.95 9.63
CA THR A 10 27.18 30.35 8.54
C THR A 10 26.42 29.14 9.07
N ALA A 11 25.15 29.36 9.42
CA ALA A 11 24.20 28.27 9.67
C ALA A 11 23.91 27.55 8.35
N ALA A 12 24.61 26.45 8.10
CA ALA A 12 24.28 25.52 7.03
C ALA A 12 22.95 24.83 7.37
N ALA A 13 21.85 25.36 6.82
CA ALA A 13 20.56 24.70 6.84
C ALA A 13 20.68 23.37 6.09
N LEU A 14 20.77 22.27 6.84
CA LEU A 14 20.60 20.91 6.35
C LEU A 14 19.17 20.76 5.83
N SER A 15 18.98 21.05 4.54
CA SER A 15 17.80 20.63 3.79
C SER A 15 17.83 19.11 3.68
N LEU A 16 17.29 18.44 4.70
CA LEU A 16 16.91 17.03 4.62
C LEU A 16 16.01 16.90 3.38
N PRO A 17 16.29 15.95 2.47
CA PRO A 17 15.40 15.71 1.35
C PRO A 17 14.08 15.24 1.94
N ALA A 18 13.06 16.07 1.84
CA ALA A 18 11.70 15.68 2.14
C ALA A 18 11.36 14.54 1.19
N LEU A 19 11.41 13.29 1.69
CA LEU A 19 10.82 12.14 1.04
C LEU A 19 9.41 12.57 0.65
N ALA A 20 9.14 12.71 -0.65
CA ALA A 20 7.85 13.10 -1.16
C ALA A 20 6.81 12.12 -0.60
N GLN A 21 6.10 12.56 0.44
CA GLN A 21 5.13 11.73 1.15
C GLN A 21 3.95 11.53 0.21
N THR A 22 3.90 10.35 -0.42
CA THR A 22 2.83 10.01 -1.35
C THR A 22 1.53 9.89 -0.56
N THR A 23 0.70 10.92 -0.59
CA THR A 23 -0.65 10.88 -0.01
C THR A 23 -1.66 10.70 -1.13
N GLY A 24 -2.56 9.73 -0.99
CA GLY A 24 -3.55 9.46 -2.01
C GLY A 24 -4.50 8.33 -1.62
N SER A 25 -5.68 8.38 -2.24
CA SER A 25 -6.67 7.31 -2.15
C SER A 25 -6.80 6.63 -3.51
N TYR A 26 -7.00 5.32 -3.48
CA TYR A 26 -7.06 4.49 -4.66
C TYR A 26 -8.16 3.45 -4.51
N THR A 27 -8.75 3.03 -5.62
CA THR A 27 -9.81 2.01 -5.64
C THR A 27 -9.62 1.05 -6.80
N TRP A 28 -10.12 -0.17 -6.61
CA TRP A 28 -10.27 -1.17 -7.66
C TRP A 28 -11.51 -2.03 -7.38
N THR A 29 -12.15 -2.51 -8.44
CA THR A 29 -13.19 -3.52 -8.36
C THR A 29 -13.03 -4.49 -9.51
N GLY A 30 -13.05 -5.78 -9.20
CA GLY A 30 -12.92 -6.82 -10.22
C GLY A 30 -13.10 -8.21 -9.64
N TYR A 31 -12.67 -9.21 -10.42
CA TYR A 31 -12.84 -10.62 -10.10
C TYR A 31 -11.50 -11.27 -9.75
N GLY A 32 -11.54 -12.36 -9.00
CA GLY A 32 -10.36 -13.15 -8.70
C GLY A 32 -9.82 -13.82 -9.96
N SER A 33 -8.53 -13.70 -10.20
CA SER A 33 -7.84 -14.59 -11.13
C SER A 33 -7.59 -15.90 -10.37
N GLY A 34 -7.93 -17.05 -10.96
CA GLY A 34 -7.70 -18.35 -10.32
C GLY A 34 -6.24 -18.52 -9.85
N GLY A 35 -6.00 -19.47 -8.95
CA GLY A 35 -4.65 -19.82 -8.50
C GLY A 35 -4.13 -19.05 -7.27
N GLY A 36 -4.98 -18.86 -6.26
CA GLY A 36 -4.49 -18.59 -4.89
C GLY A 36 -3.81 -19.82 -4.27
N VAL A 37 -3.37 -19.70 -3.01
CA VAL A 37 -2.78 -20.79 -2.21
C VAL A 37 -3.84 -21.90 -2.06
N GLY A 38 -3.74 -22.95 -2.90
CA GLY A 38 -4.68 -24.08 -2.92
C GLY A 38 -5.38 -24.35 -4.26
N GLY A 39 -5.12 -23.56 -5.32
CA GLY A 39 -5.54 -23.90 -6.69
C GLY A 39 -7.05 -23.81 -6.96
N SER A 40 -7.79 -22.97 -6.22
CA SER A 40 -9.23 -22.84 -6.39
C SER A 40 -9.64 -22.37 -7.78
N THR A 41 -10.60 -23.06 -8.39
CA THR A 41 -11.15 -22.78 -9.71
C THR A 41 -12.32 -21.78 -9.69
N ASN A 42 -12.93 -21.54 -8.52
CA ASN A 42 -14.13 -20.68 -8.41
C ASN A 42 -13.83 -19.19 -8.26
N CYS A 43 -12.55 -18.80 -8.23
CA CYS A 43 -12.12 -17.42 -7.96
C CYS A 43 -12.65 -16.38 -8.97
N SER A 44 -12.89 -16.79 -10.21
CA SER A 44 -13.44 -15.93 -11.26
C SER A 44 -14.86 -15.47 -10.99
N SER A 45 -15.62 -16.19 -10.16
CA SER A 45 -16.97 -15.79 -9.72
C SER A 45 -16.95 -14.78 -8.57
N TYR A 46 -15.81 -14.61 -7.89
CA TYR A 46 -15.71 -13.78 -6.71
C TYR A 46 -15.37 -12.35 -7.06
N LYS A 47 -16.36 -11.47 -6.92
CA LYS A 47 -16.18 -10.03 -7.07
C LYS A 47 -15.61 -9.44 -5.78
N MET A 48 -14.61 -8.58 -5.91
CA MET A 48 -13.90 -7.91 -4.82
C MET A 48 -13.82 -6.42 -5.12
N LYS A 49 -14.08 -5.59 -4.10
CA LYS A 49 -13.75 -4.17 -4.06
C LYS A 49 -12.56 -3.96 -3.13
N ILE A 50 -11.61 -3.13 -3.54
CA ILE A 50 -10.42 -2.79 -2.76
C ILE A 50 -10.27 -1.27 -2.77
N ASP A 51 -10.16 -0.67 -1.60
CA ASP A 51 -9.85 0.75 -1.41
C ASP A 51 -8.54 0.84 -0.62
N VAL A 52 -7.61 1.68 -1.06
CA VAL A 52 -6.30 1.87 -0.41
C VAL A 52 -6.04 3.34 -0.19
N THR A 53 -5.62 3.69 1.02
CA THR A 53 -5.19 5.03 1.40
C THR A 53 -3.72 4.99 1.79
N VAL A 54 -2.94 5.91 1.24
CA VAL A 54 -1.54 6.12 1.60
C VAL A 54 -1.40 7.48 2.29
N SER A 55 -0.65 7.51 3.39
CA SER A 55 -0.31 8.73 4.12
C SER A 55 1.15 8.64 4.57
N GLY A 56 2.03 9.31 3.82
CA GLY A 56 3.47 9.12 3.99
C GLY A 56 3.88 7.69 3.63
N THR A 57 4.42 6.95 4.60
CA THR A 57 4.77 5.53 4.43
C THR A 57 3.67 4.59 4.91
N ALA A 58 2.63 5.09 5.59
CA ALA A 58 1.53 4.25 6.05
C ALA A 58 0.59 3.90 4.89
N VAL A 59 0.30 2.62 4.73
CA VAL A 59 -0.65 2.08 3.74
C VAL A 59 -1.77 1.38 4.49
N LYS A 60 -3.00 1.84 4.31
CA LYS A 60 -4.20 1.21 4.87
C LYS A 60 -5.10 0.76 3.72
N GLY A 61 -5.56 -0.48 3.77
CA GLY A 61 -6.46 -1.02 2.77
C GLY A 61 -7.74 -1.54 3.39
N LEU A 62 -8.84 -1.33 2.69
CA LEU A 62 -10.13 -1.96 2.92
C LEU A 62 -10.43 -2.86 1.73
N PHE A 63 -10.91 -4.06 1.99
CA PHE A 63 -11.33 -4.96 0.93
C PHE A 63 -12.61 -5.69 1.30
N GLN A 64 -13.48 -5.85 0.32
CA GLN A 64 -14.77 -6.49 0.49
C GLN A 64 -15.08 -7.39 -0.69
N GLN A 65 -15.19 -8.69 -0.41
CA GLN A 65 -15.75 -9.65 -1.35
C GLN A 65 -17.28 -9.56 -1.30
N GLN A 66 -17.93 -9.62 -2.46
CA GLN A 66 -19.39 -9.62 -2.53
C GLN A 66 -19.99 -10.72 -1.66
N GLY A 67 -20.98 -10.39 -0.83
CA GLY A 67 -21.62 -11.33 0.09
C GLY A 67 -20.75 -11.75 1.28
N ARG A 68 -19.63 -11.07 1.53
CA ARG A 68 -18.79 -11.25 2.72
C ARG A 68 -18.60 -9.92 3.48
N PRO A 69 -18.25 -9.97 4.77
CA PRO A 69 -17.88 -8.78 5.53
C PRO A 69 -16.66 -8.07 4.92
N GLN A 70 -16.65 -6.74 5.04
CA GLN A 70 -15.46 -5.94 4.74
C GLN A 70 -14.35 -6.27 5.74
N ARG A 71 -13.12 -6.25 5.25
CA ARG A 71 -11.89 -6.50 6.01
C ARG A 71 -10.87 -5.41 5.72
N HIS A 72 -9.77 -5.42 6.46
CA HIS A 72 -8.73 -4.42 6.31
C HIS A 72 -7.33 -5.02 6.41
N PHE A 73 -6.36 -4.26 5.93
CA PHE A 73 -4.94 -4.50 6.16
C PHE A 73 -4.23 -3.18 6.43
N GLU A 74 -3.14 -3.25 7.17
CA GLU A 74 -2.23 -2.12 7.38
C GLU A 74 -0.80 -2.57 7.09
N ALA A 75 -0.03 -1.68 6.46
CA ALA A 75 1.36 -1.89 6.12
C ALA A 75 2.14 -0.59 6.18
N THR A 76 3.47 -0.72 6.19
CA THR A 76 4.39 0.40 5.98
C THR A 76 5.14 0.16 4.68
N ALA A 77 5.09 1.12 3.77
CA ALA A 77 5.83 1.10 2.52
C ALA A 77 7.29 1.49 2.74
N ASP A 78 8.17 0.87 1.96
CA ASP A 78 9.59 1.23 1.87
C ASP A 78 9.81 2.49 1.00
N ALA A 79 11.07 2.87 0.80
CA ALA A 79 11.45 4.03 0.01
C ALA A 79 11.01 3.96 -1.47
N ASN A 80 10.72 2.76 -2.00
CA ASN A 80 10.24 2.54 -3.36
C ASN A 80 8.70 2.49 -3.44
N GLY A 81 8.02 2.63 -2.30
CA GLY A 81 6.57 2.47 -2.18
C GLY A 81 6.12 1.02 -2.12
N ALA A 82 7.04 0.05 -1.97
CA ALA A 82 6.69 -1.36 -1.87
C ALA A 82 6.31 -1.73 -0.43
N PHE A 83 5.31 -2.58 -0.26
CA PHE A 83 4.82 -3.01 1.04
C PHE A 83 4.41 -4.47 1.03
N ARG A 84 4.47 -5.10 2.20
CA ARG A 84 3.97 -6.44 2.42
C ARG A 84 3.39 -6.55 3.83
N THR A 85 2.25 -7.21 3.95
CA THR A 85 1.58 -7.48 5.23
C THR A 85 0.71 -8.74 5.13
N LYS A 86 0.01 -9.06 6.20
CA LYS A 86 -1.00 -10.12 6.26
C LYS A 86 -2.33 -9.54 6.70
N ALA A 87 -3.40 -9.94 6.04
CA ALA A 87 -4.77 -9.55 6.39
C ALA A 87 -5.52 -10.74 6.98
N GLN A 88 -6.23 -10.52 8.09
CA GLN A 88 -7.13 -11.52 8.66
C GLN A 88 -8.41 -11.61 7.83
N VAL A 89 -8.82 -12.83 7.47
CA VAL A 89 -10.02 -13.06 6.66
C VAL A 89 -11.16 -13.77 7.39
N GLY A 90 -11.04 -13.98 8.70
CA GLY A 90 -12.04 -14.67 9.52
C GLY A 90 -11.75 -16.15 9.65
N ASP A 91 -12.30 -16.79 10.70
CA ASP A 91 -12.11 -18.22 11.03
C ASP A 91 -10.63 -18.66 11.10
N GLY A 92 -9.74 -17.74 11.51
CA GLY A 92 -8.29 -17.97 11.56
C GLY A 92 -7.58 -17.95 10.19
N GLY A 93 -8.32 -17.71 9.10
CA GLY A 93 -7.77 -17.57 7.76
C GLY A 93 -6.96 -16.28 7.60
N VAL A 94 -5.86 -16.39 6.86
CA VAL A 94 -4.95 -15.27 6.58
C VAL A 94 -4.75 -15.12 5.08
N MET A 95 -4.59 -13.87 4.64
CA MET A 95 -4.30 -13.50 3.26
C MET A 95 -2.99 -12.73 3.22
N ASP A 96 -2.08 -13.12 2.33
CA ASP A 96 -0.87 -12.37 2.05
C ASP A 96 -1.22 -11.14 1.20
N VAL A 97 -0.80 -9.97 1.66
CA VAL A 97 -1.00 -8.72 0.93
C VAL A 97 0.36 -8.17 0.57
N LYS A 98 0.57 -7.89 -0.71
CA LYS A 98 1.80 -7.25 -1.21
C LYS A 98 1.44 -6.24 -2.27
N GLY A 99 2.21 -5.16 -2.39
CA GLY A 99 1.94 -4.17 -3.41
C GLY A 99 3.05 -3.15 -3.55
N THR A 100 2.84 -2.26 -4.49
CA THR A 100 3.70 -1.10 -4.73
C THR A 100 2.82 0.08 -5.08
N ILE A 101 2.94 1.17 -4.31
CA ILE A 101 2.27 2.44 -4.58
C ILE A 101 3.32 3.55 -4.57
N ASN A 102 3.56 4.11 -5.76
CA ASN A 102 4.46 5.24 -6.00
C ASN A 102 3.92 6.09 -7.16
N ALA A 103 4.71 7.06 -7.63
CA ALA A 103 4.29 8.00 -8.67
C ALA A 103 3.90 7.33 -10.01
N SER A 104 4.50 6.18 -10.33
CA SER A 104 4.34 5.51 -11.62
C SER A 104 3.49 4.24 -11.55
N THR A 105 3.28 3.69 -10.36
CA THR A 105 2.62 2.39 -10.16
C THR A 105 1.75 2.43 -8.93
N ALA A 106 0.51 1.94 -9.05
CA ALA A 106 -0.38 1.70 -7.92
C ALA A 106 -0.99 0.31 -8.09
N GLY A 107 -0.49 -0.66 -7.34
CA GLY A 107 -0.94 -2.05 -7.43
C GLY A 107 -0.91 -2.74 -6.09
N VAL A 108 -1.88 -3.63 -5.87
CA VAL A 108 -1.92 -4.50 -4.70
C VAL A 108 -2.38 -5.90 -5.11
N VAL A 109 -1.72 -6.91 -4.57
CA VAL A 109 -2.05 -8.32 -4.72
C VAL A 109 -2.52 -8.84 -3.37
N LEU A 110 -3.75 -9.35 -3.36
CA LEU A 110 -4.35 -10.06 -2.25
C LEU A 110 -4.31 -11.55 -2.60
N ASP A 111 -3.45 -12.29 -1.90
CA ASP A 111 -3.16 -13.70 -2.18
C ASP A 111 -3.56 -14.57 -0.97
N GLY A 112 -4.73 -15.20 -1.07
CA GLY A 112 -5.24 -16.12 -0.08
C GLY A 112 -5.78 -17.36 -0.77
N TYR A 113 -7.01 -17.77 -0.42
CA TYR A 113 -7.71 -18.82 -1.17
C TYR A 113 -7.87 -18.48 -2.66
N CYS A 114 -8.15 -17.22 -2.95
CA CYS A 114 -8.16 -16.66 -4.30
C CYS A 114 -7.14 -15.52 -4.39
N LYS A 115 -6.62 -15.34 -5.61
CA LYS A 115 -5.71 -14.25 -5.93
C LYS A 115 -6.48 -13.11 -6.59
N PHE A 116 -6.24 -11.89 -6.11
CA PHE A 116 -6.75 -10.67 -6.70
C PHE A 116 -5.56 -9.78 -7.02
N ASP A 117 -5.29 -9.59 -8.32
CA ASP A 117 -4.23 -8.72 -8.83
C ASP A 117 -4.83 -7.37 -9.25
N ALA A 118 -4.84 -6.43 -8.32
CA ALA A 118 -5.54 -5.16 -8.46
C ALA A 118 -4.58 -4.07 -8.92
N LYS A 119 -4.76 -3.63 -10.17
CA LYS A 119 -4.20 -2.38 -10.68
C LYS A 119 -5.11 -1.23 -10.25
N LEU A 120 -4.66 -0.49 -9.24
CA LEU A 120 -5.48 0.49 -8.54
C LEU A 120 -5.62 1.79 -9.36
N LYS A 121 -6.80 2.39 -9.33
CA LYS A 121 -7.05 3.73 -9.90
C LYS A 121 -7.09 4.76 -8.78
N LYS A 122 -6.37 5.88 -8.95
CA LYS A 122 -6.42 7.01 -8.01
C LYS A 122 -7.82 7.66 -8.04
N ILE A 123 -8.31 8.07 -6.88
CA ILE A 123 -9.59 8.78 -6.69
C ILE A 123 -9.41 10.11 -5.96
#